data_AF-A0A454WIY7-F1
#
_entry.id   AF-A0A454WIY7-F1
#
_cell.length_a   1.000
_cell.length_b   1.000
_cell.length_c   1.000
_cell.angle_alpha   90.00
_cell.angle_beta   90.00
_cell.angle_gamma   90.00
#
_symmetry.space_group_name_H-M   'P 1'
#
loop_
_entity.id
_entity.type
_entity.pdbx_description
1 polymer ?
#
loop_
_entity_poly.entity_id
_entity_poly.type
_entity_poly.pdbx_seq_one_letter_code
_entity_poly.pdbx_strand_id
1 'polypeptide(L)'
;MVGALFAAVIPITFIKYGIRKGHWGDRHVGAKPARLVVMAVILLSVATGIVLMLVAGAPRTMVALIVSMLVTLAILTAITFAWKISVHQAVSAGACAMLVQTYGPWMALGFLLVVVVGWSRVELRDHTRNQVIAGTILGTIVAAAVFHLAR
;
A
#
# COMPACT_ATOMS: atom_id res chain seq x y z
N MET A 1 -11.46 0.68 14.28
CA MET A 1 -12.11 1.77 13.51
C MET A 1 -11.11 2.85 13.10
N VAL A 2 -10.27 3.37 14.00
CA VAL A 2 -9.24 4.39 13.70
C VAL A 2 -8.32 4.00 12.52
N GLY A 3 -7.73 2.81 12.54
CA GLY A 3 -6.86 2.37 11.42
C GLY A 3 -7.54 2.38 10.05
N ALA A 4 -8.78 1.90 9.95
CA ALA A 4 -9.53 1.88 8.68
C ALA A 4 -9.89 3.30 8.18
N LEU A 5 -10.23 4.22 9.09
CA LEU A 5 -10.53 5.61 8.76
C LEU A 5 -9.32 6.30 8.12
N PHE A 6 -8.15 6.17 8.74
CA PHE A 6 -6.92 6.85 8.31
C PHE A 6 -6.20 6.14 7.16
N ALA A 7 -6.30 4.81 7.06
CA ALA A 7 -5.65 4.04 6.00
C ALA A 7 -6.47 3.93 4.72
N ALA A 8 -7.81 4.04 4.79
CA ALA A 8 -8.68 3.84 3.64
C ALA A 8 -9.63 5.02 3.39
N VAL A 9 -10.46 5.39 4.38
CA VAL A 9 -11.55 6.35 4.14
C VAL A 9 -11.02 7.72 3.72
N ILE A 10 -10.09 8.30 4.49
CA ILE A 10 -9.51 9.62 4.20
C ILE A 10 -8.75 9.62 2.85
N PRO A 11 -7.84 8.67 2.58
CA PRO A 11 -7.22 8.53 1.26
C PRO A 11 -8.19 8.45 0.08
N ILE A 12 -9.20 7.59 0.19
CA ILE A 12 -10.13 7.33 -0.91
C ILE A 12 -10.99 8.55 -1.19
N THR A 13 -11.45 9.26 -0.15
CA THR A 13 -12.22 10.50 -0.33
C THR A 13 -11.37 11.60 -0.96
N PHE A 14 -10.12 11.76 -0.55
CA PHE A 14 -9.18 12.71 -1.16
C PHE A 14 -8.95 12.41 -2.65
N ILE A 15 -8.67 11.15 -3.00
CA ILE A 15 -8.48 10.74 -4.40
C ILE A 15 -9.74 11.05 -5.22
N LYS A 16 -10.92 10.62 -4.75
CA LYS A 16 -12.20 10.86 -5.44
C LYS A 16 -12.48 12.34 -5.63
N TYR A 17 -12.19 13.16 -4.63
CA TYR A 17 -12.37 14.61 -4.71
C TYR A 17 -11.46 15.23 -5.78
N GLY A 18 -10.17 14.87 -5.82
CA GLY A 18 -9.26 15.39 -6.83
C GLY A 18 -9.59 14.92 -8.26
N ILE A 19 -10.14 13.70 -8.43
CA ILE A 19 -10.66 13.24 -9.73
C ILE A 19 -11.83 14.14 -10.17
N ARG A 20 -12.79 14.40 -9.28
CA ARG A 20 -13.97 15.25 -9.57
C ARG A 20 -13.59 16.69 -9.92
N LYS A 21 -12.49 17.20 -9.36
CA LYS A 21 -11.98 18.56 -9.63
C LYS A 21 -11.08 18.63 -10.87
N GLY A 22 -10.87 17.53 -11.59
CA GLY A 22 -10.02 17.48 -12.79
C GLY A 22 -8.52 17.60 -12.51
N HIS A 23 -8.09 17.58 -11.24
CA HIS A 23 -6.68 17.77 -10.86
C HIS A 23 -5.75 16.66 -11.37
N TRP A 24 -6.31 15.51 -11.77
CA TRP A 24 -5.55 14.32 -12.18
C TRP A 24 -5.72 13.96 -13.67
N GLY A 25 -6.23 14.88 -14.49
CA GLY A 25 -6.73 14.62 -15.85
C GLY A 25 -5.70 14.25 -16.92
N ASP A 26 -4.42 14.60 -16.75
CA ASP A 26 -3.44 14.39 -17.82
C ASP A 26 -2.64 13.09 -17.69
N ARG A 27 -3.01 12.12 -18.54
CA ARG A 27 -2.45 10.77 -18.61
C ARG A 27 -0.96 10.71 -18.98
N HIS A 28 -0.37 11.79 -19.49
CA HIS A 28 0.98 11.77 -20.06
C HIS A 28 1.99 12.76 -19.45
N VAL A 29 1.58 13.90 -18.90
CA VAL A 29 2.52 14.93 -18.38
C VAL A 29 2.38 15.15 -16.87
N GLY A 30 1.21 14.88 -16.26
CA GLY A 30 0.93 15.12 -14.84
C GLY A 30 0.93 13.89 -13.90
N ALA A 31 1.07 12.67 -14.44
CA ALA A 31 0.76 11.46 -13.68
C ALA A 31 1.75 11.14 -12.53
N LYS A 32 3.03 11.51 -12.65
CA LYS A 32 4.04 11.23 -11.59
C LYS A 32 3.90 12.20 -10.39
N PRO A 33 3.84 13.54 -10.59
CA PRO A 33 3.57 14.47 -9.49
C PRO A 33 2.27 14.16 -8.75
N ALA A 34 1.19 13.87 -9.50
CA ALA A 34 -0.10 13.48 -8.91
C ALA A 34 0.01 12.25 -8.00
N ARG A 35 0.70 11.18 -8.45
CA ARG A 35 0.95 9.99 -7.61
C ARG A 35 1.72 10.33 -6.35
N LEU A 36 2.77 11.15 -6.43
CA LEU A 36 3.59 11.49 -5.27
C LEU A 36 2.80 12.31 -4.25
N VAL A 37 1.95 13.25 -4.71
CA VAL A 37 1.03 13.99 -3.84
C VAL A 37 0.07 13.03 -3.14
N VAL A 38 -0.57 12.12 -3.88
CA VAL A 38 -1.48 11.13 -3.29
C VAL A 38 -0.74 10.26 -2.26
N MET A 39 0.45 9.76 -2.57
CA MET A 39 1.24 8.94 -1.65
C MET A 39 1.64 9.71 -0.39
N ALA A 40 2.02 10.98 -0.51
CA ALA A 40 2.34 11.84 0.63
C ALA A 40 1.12 12.05 1.55
N VAL A 41 -0.06 12.32 0.98
CA VAL A 41 -1.30 12.45 1.76
C VAL A 41 -1.62 11.15 2.51
N ILE A 42 -1.47 10.00 1.84
CA ILE A 42 -1.69 8.70 2.49
C ILE A 42 -0.69 8.48 3.62
N LEU A 43 0.59 8.76 3.41
CA LEU A 43 1.62 8.63 4.45
C LEU A 43 1.29 9.47 5.68
N LEU A 44 0.94 10.74 5.49
CA LEU A 44 0.58 11.64 6.59
C LEU A 44 -0.67 11.14 7.32
N SER A 45 -1.72 10.77 6.58
CA SER A 45 -2.96 10.23 7.15
C SER A 45 -2.70 8.98 7.99
N VAL A 46 -1.96 8.00 7.44
CA VAL A 46 -1.65 6.75 8.14
C VAL A 46 -0.77 6.99 9.36
N ALA A 47 0.22 7.88 9.28
CA ALA A 47 1.07 8.24 10.41
C ALA A 47 0.24 8.84 11.56
N THR A 48 -0.68 9.76 11.26
CA THR A 48 -1.62 10.29 12.26
C THR A 48 -2.49 9.17 12.86
N GLY A 49 -2.98 8.24 12.04
CA GLY A 49 -3.74 7.08 12.51
C GLY A 49 -2.95 6.20 13.48
N ILE A 50 -1.66 5.96 13.23
CA ILE A 50 -0.78 5.20 14.13
C ILE A 50 -0.62 5.92 15.47
N VAL A 51 -0.36 7.23 15.47
CA VAL A 51 -0.23 8.01 16.71
C VAL A 51 -1.50 7.90 17.55
N LEU A 52 -2.67 8.06 16.93
CA LEU A 52 -3.96 7.93 17.63
C LEU A 52 -4.20 6.52 18.16
N MET A 53 -3.80 5.48 17.42
CA MET A 53 -3.90 4.10 17.89
C MET A 53 -3.01 3.83 19.10
N LEU A 54 -1.80 4.39 19.13
CA LEU A 54 -0.89 4.28 20.27
C LEU A 54 -1.46 4.98 21.52
N VAL A 55 -1.95 6.21 21.35
CA VAL A 55 -2.57 6.98 22.46
C VAL A 55 -3.83 6.29 22.99
N ALA A 56 -4.61 5.65 22.12
CA ALA A 56 -5.81 4.92 22.50
C ALA A 56 -5.54 3.51 23.07
N GLY A 57 -4.27 3.10 23.24
CA GLY A 57 -3.92 1.78 23.78
C GLY A 57 -4.30 0.61 22.87
N ALA A 58 -4.24 0.79 21.54
CA ALA A 58 -4.59 -0.26 20.60
C ALA A 58 -3.68 -1.50 20.75
N PRO A 59 -4.19 -2.73 20.46
CA PRO A 59 -3.38 -3.93 20.49
C PRO A 59 -2.13 -3.82 19.61
N ARG A 60 -0.98 -4.27 20.12
CA ARG A 60 0.32 -4.20 19.42
C ARG A 60 0.26 -4.76 18.00
N THR A 61 -0.38 -5.91 17.82
CA THR A 61 -0.56 -6.54 16.50
C THR A 61 -1.31 -5.63 15.53
N MET A 62 -2.31 -4.87 15.98
CA MET A 62 -3.05 -3.93 15.13
C MET A 62 -2.17 -2.75 14.73
N VAL A 63 -1.33 -2.24 15.65
CA VAL A 63 -0.35 -1.19 15.34
C VAL A 63 0.69 -1.70 14.36
N ALA A 64 1.22 -2.91 14.57
CA ALA A 64 2.20 -3.55 13.69
C ALA A 64 1.69 -3.69 12.25
N LEU A 65 0.42 -4.03 12.04
CA LEU A 65 -0.20 -4.08 10.71
C LEU A 65 -0.14 -2.71 10.02
N ILE A 66 -0.54 -1.64 10.71
CA ILE A 66 -0.61 -0.29 10.12
C ILE A 66 0.81 0.29 9.93
N VAL A 67 1.75 0.02 10.84
CA VAL A 67 3.17 0.38 10.69
C VAL A 67 3.78 -0.32 9.46
N SER A 68 3.48 -1.60 9.25
CA SER A 68 3.95 -2.35 8.08
C SER A 68 3.46 -1.74 6.78
N MET A 69 2.19 -1.29 6.75
CA MET A 69 1.64 -0.52 5.63
C MET A 69 2.39 0.80 5.42
N LEU A 70 2.61 1.59 6.49
CA LEU A 70 3.30 2.88 6.42
C LEU A 70 4.71 2.73 5.85
N VAL A 71 5.50 1.80 6.38
CA VAL A 71 6.89 1.57 5.95
C VAL A 71 6.94 1.08 4.49
N THR A 72 6.07 0.14 4.12
CA THR A 72 5.97 -0.32 2.73
C THR A 72 5.65 0.83 1.78
N LEU A 73 4.67 1.68 2.14
CA LEU A 73 4.30 2.84 1.34
C LEU A 73 5.42 3.88 1.25
N ALA A 74 6.17 4.11 2.33
CA ALA A 74 7.28 5.06 2.34
C ALA A 74 8.38 4.62 1.36
N ILE A 75 8.74 3.33 1.37
CA ILE A 75 9.72 2.77 0.43
C ILE A 75 9.20 2.84 -1.02
N LEU A 76 7.93 2.50 -1.26
CA LEU A 76 7.32 2.64 -2.59
C LEU A 76 7.34 4.10 -3.08
N THR A 77 7.11 5.05 -2.18
CA THR A 77 7.15 6.48 -2.50
C THR A 77 8.57 6.89 -2.89
N ALA A 78 9.57 6.48 -2.11
CA ALA A 78 10.99 6.70 -2.41
C ALA A 78 11.37 6.15 -3.80
N ILE A 79 10.97 4.91 -4.11
CA ILE A 79 11.20 4.31 -5.42
C ILE A 79 10.47 5.08 -6.52
N THR A 80 9.24 5.53 -6.27
CA THR A 80 8.40 6.25 -7.26
C THR A 80 9.01 7.58 -7.71
N PHE A 81 9.92 8.18 -6.93
CA PHE A 81 10.71 9.32 -7.38
C PHE A 81 11.67 8.97 -8.53
N ALA A 82 12.20 7.74 -8.59
CA ALA A 82 13.12 7.30 -9.63
C ALA A 82 12.44 6.44 -10.70
N TRP A 83 11.58 5.51 -10.30
CA TRP A 83 11.01 4.48 -11.16
C TRP A 83 9.58 4.11 -10.77
N LYS A 84 8.71 3.90 -11.75
CA LYS A 84 7.31 3.51 -11.49
C LYS A 84 7.28 2.07 -10.97
N ILE A 85 6.63 1.83 -9.83
CA ILE A 85 6.45 0.51 -9.21
C ILE A 85 4.96 0.27 -8.90
N SER A 86 4.51 -0.99 -8.87
CA SER A 86 3.10 -1.31 -8.62
C SER A 86 2.76 -1.34 -7.12
N VAL A 87 2.10 -0.28 -6.65
CA VAL A 87 1.60 -0.18 -5.27
C VAL A 87 0.54 -1.26 -4.99
N HIS A 88 -0.33 -1.56 -5.94
CA HIS A 88 -1.36 -2.59 -5.79
C HIS A 88 -0.74 -3.96 -5.48
N GLN A 89 0.33 -4.31 -6.18
CA GLN A 89 1.03 -5.57 -5.96
C GLN A 89 1.73 -5.61 -4.62
N ALA A 90 2.41 -4.51 -4.24
CA ALA A 90 3.06 -4.44 -2.94
C ALA A 90 2.08 -4.58 -1.78
N VAL A 91 0.95 -3.87 -1.83
CA VAL A 91 -0.08 -3.93 -0.77
C VAL A 91 -0.75 -5.31 -0.72
N SER A 92 -1.15 -5.89 -1.86
CA SER A 92 -1.80 -7.19 -1.88
C SER A 92 -0.87 -8.32 -1.41
N ALA A 93 0.39 -8.29 -1.85
CA ALA A 93 1.38 -9.30 -1.48
C ALA A 93 1.79 -9.17 -0.01
N GLY A 94 2.00 -7.94 0.47
CA GLY A 94 2.29 -7.68 1.89
C GLY A 94 1.16 -8.10 2.81
N ALA A 95 -0.11 -7.87 2.42
CA ALA A 95 -1.26 -8.37 3.16
C ALA A 95 -1.27 -9.90 3.25
N CYS A 96 -1.04 -10.61 2.14
CA CYS A 96 -0.95 -12.07 2.14
C CYS A 96 0.21 -12.56 3.02
N ALA A 97 1.36 -11.91 2.99
CA ALA A 97 2.51 -12.28 3.80
C ALA A 97 2.24 -12.14 5.31
N MET A 98 1.54 -11.08 5.73
CA MET A 98 1.12 -10.92 7.12
C MET A 98 0.06 -11.97 7.52
N LEU A 99 -0.90 -12.28 6.64
CA LEU A 99 -1.88 -13.34 6.88
C LEU A 99 -1.22 -14.72 7.06
N VAL A 100 -0.21 -15.04 6.26
CA VAL A 100 0.58 -16.27 6.42
C VAL A 100 1.26 -16.33 7.78
N GLN A 101 1.84 -15.22 8.25
CA GLN A 101 2.48 -15.16 9.56
C GLN A 101 1.49 -15.27 10.73
N THR A 102 0.25 -14.80 10.55
CA THR A 102 -0.76 -14.79 11.63
C THR A 102 -1.58 -16.07 11.68
N TYR A 103 -1.98 -16.62 10.53
CA TYR A 103 -2.95 -17.71 10.45
C TYR A 103 -2.36 -19.01 9.88
N GLY A 104 -1.10 -18.99 9.45
CA GLY A 104 -0.38 -20.16 8.99
C GLY A 104 -0.27 -20.30 7.46
N PRO A 105 0.42 -21.34 6.98
CA PRO A 105 0.86 -21.46 5.58
C PRO A 105 -0.28 -21.58 4.57
N TRP A 106 -1.47 -22.04 4.97
CA TRP A 106 -2.63 -22.16 4.08
C TRP A 106 -3.07 -20.80 3.50
N MET A 107 -2.79 -19.69 4.21
CA MET A 107 -3.04 -18.34 3.71
C MET A 107 -2.19 -17.98 2.47
N ALA A 108 -1.16 -18.77 2.13
CA ALA A 108 -0.38 -18.58 0.92
C ALA A 108 -1.25 -18.72 -0.35
N LEU A 109 -2.39 -19.39 -0.27
CA LEU A 109 -3.39 -19.43 -1.35
C LEU A 109 -3.86 -18.02 -1.76
N GLY A 110 -3.79 -17.03 -0.86
CA GLY A 110 -4.07 -15.63 -1.18
C GLY A 110 -3.17 -15.05 -2.27
N PHE A 111 -1.97 -15.59 -2.49
CA PHE A 111 -1.10 -15.18 -3.58
C PHE A 111 -1.68 -15.48 -4.97
N LEU A 112 -2.65 -16.39 -5.09
CA LEU A 112 -3.40 -16.57 -6.35
C LEU A 112 -4.15 -15.28 -6.71
N LEU A 113 -4.73 -14.58 -5.73
CA LEU A 113 -5.36 -13.28 -5.96
C LEU A 113 -4.32 -12.21 -6.32
N VAL A 114 -3.13 -12.25 -5.71
CA VAL A 114 -2.02 -11.34 -6.06
C VAL A 114 -1.65 -11.49 -7.54
N VAL A 115 -1.59 -12.72 -8.05
CA VAL A 115 -1.33 -13.00 -9.47
C VAL A 115 -2.43 -12.43 -10.37
N VAL A 116 -3.70 -12.61 -10.02
CA VAL A 116 -4.84 -12.04 -10.77
C VAL A 116 -4.77 -10.51 -10.80
N VAL A 117 -4.47 -9.88 -9.65
CA VAL A 117 -4.27 -8.42 -9.59
C VAL A 117 -3.08 -8.01 -10.46
N GLY A 118 -2.00 -8.80 -10.47
CA GLY A 118 -0.81 -8.53 -11.26
C GLY A 118 -1.08 -8.57 -12.75
N TRP A 119 -1.79 -9.61 -13.21
CA TRP A 119 -2.23 -9.74 -14.59
C TRP A 119 -3.09 -8.54 -15.00
N SER A 120 -4.11 -8.17 -14.21
CA SER A 120 -4.94 -7.00 -14.49
C SER A 120 -4.13 -5.73 -14.75
N ARG A 121 -3.06 -5.49 -13.96
CA ARG A 121 -2.21 -4.30 -14.14
C ARG A 121 -1.36 -4.32 -15.41
N VAL A 122 -0.96 -5.50 -15.86
CA VAL A 122 -0.24 -5.65 -17.14
C VAL A 122 -1.21 -5.52 -18.32
N GLU A 123 -2.37 -6.18 -18.24
CA GLU A 123 -3.39 -6.19 -19.30
C GLU A 123 -3.95 -4.79 -19.56
N LEU A 124 -4.26 -4.04 -18.49
CA LEU A 124 -4.71 -2.65 -18.58
C LEU A 124 -3.59 -1.68 -19.01
N ARG A 125 -2.36 -2.18 -19.23
CA ARG A 125 -1.17 -1.40 -19.58
C ARG A 125 -0.82 -0.32 -18.55
N ASP A 126 -1.28 -0.50 -17.31
CA ASP A 126 -0.92 0.37 -16.19
C ASP A 126 0.53 0.15 -15.76
N HIS A 127 1.02 -1.09 -15.84
CA HIS A 127 2.35 -1.47 -15.38
C HIS A 127 3.01 -2.50 -16.30
N THR A 128 4.35 -2.50 -16.33
CA THR A 128 5.10 -3.60 -16.97
C THR A 128 5.23 -4.79 -16.01
N ARG A 129 5.52 -5.98 -16.55
CA ARG A 129 5.79 -7.19 -15.75
C ARG A 129 6.85 -6.95 -14.67
N ASN A 130 7.92 -6.22 -14.99
CA ASN A 130 8.99 -5.92 -14.03
C ASN A 130 8.49 -5.05 -12.86
N GLN A 131 7.60 -4.07 -13.13
CA GLN A 131 7.03 -3.20 -12.09
C GLN A 131 6.07 -3.96 -11.17
N VAL A 132 5.36 -4.95 -11.73
CA VAL A 132 4.49 -5.86 -10.99
C VAL A 132 5.32 -6.78 -10.10
N ILE A 133 6.31 -7.49 -10.65
CA ILE A 133 7.19 -8.41 -9.91
C ILE A 133 7.94 -7.67 -8.80
N ALA A 134 8.54 -6.51 -9.11
CA ALA A 134 9.24 -5.70 -8.11
C ALA A 134 8.31 -5.26 -6.97
N GLY A 135 7.08 -4.84 -7.30
CA GLY A 135 6.07 -4.50 -6.29
C GLY A 135 5.73 -5.69 -5.40
N THR A 136 5.48 -6.87 -5.98
CA THR A 136 5.16 -8.09 -5.23
C THR A 136 6.28 -8.50 -4.28
N ILE A 137 7.52 -8.56 -4.77
CA ILE A 137 8.69 -8.94 -3.95
C ILE A 137 8.88 -7.93 -2.82
N LEU A 138 8.88 -6.63 -3.13
CA LEU A 138 9.11 -5.59 -2.15
C LEU A 138 8.03 -5.57 -1.08
N GLY A 139 6.76 -5.64 -1.47
CA GLY A 139 5.65 -5.67 -0.52
C GLY A 139 5.66 -6.90 0.37
N THR A 140 5.96 -8.07 -0.19
CA THR A 140 6.07 -9.32 0.58
C THR A 140 7.18 -9.20 1.63
N ILE A 141 8.39 -8.82 1.22
CA ILE A 141 9.56 -8.79 2.11
C ILE A 141 9.40 -7.71 3.18
N VAL A 142 9.09 -6.47 2.77
CA VAL A 142 9.04 -5.33 3.70
C VAL A 142 7.91 -5.50 4.69
N ALA A 143 6.69 -5.80 4.22
CA ALA A 143 5.56 -5.95 5.13
C ALA A 143 5.77 -7.15 6.05
N ALA A 144 6.31 -8.27 5.55
CA ALA A 144 6.57 -9.43 6.38
C ALA A 144 7.60 -9.14 7.47
N ALA A 145 8.72 -8.52 7.11
CA ALA A 145 9.80 -8.20 8.04
C ALA A 145 9.35 -7.19 9.11
N VAL A 146 8.73 -6.09 8.69
CA VAL A 146 8.26 -5.05 9.63
C VAL A 146 7.19 -5.62 10.56
N PHE A 147 6.24 -6.40 10.03
CA PHE A 147 5.19 -7.00 10.85
C PHE A 147 5.77 -8.00 11.86
N HIS A 148 6.73 -8.82 11.43
CA HIS A 148 7.39 -9.78 12.30
C HIS A 148 8.12 -9.10 13.47
N LEU A 149 8.79 -7.98 13.20
CA LEU A 149 9.57 -7.24 14.19
C LEU A 149 8.70 -6.38 15.12
N ALA A 150 7.53 -5.93 14.66
CA ALA A 150 6.69 -5.00 15.40
C ALA A 150 5.56 -5.65 16.20
N ARG A 151 5.27 -6.95 15.98
CA ARG A 151 4.14 -7.67 16.58
C ARG A 151 4.41 -8.17 18.01
#